data_AF-A0A955QNB2-F1
#
_entry.id   AF-A0A955QNB2-F1
#
_cell.length_a   1.000
_cell.length_b   1.000
_cell.length_c   1.000
_cell.angle_alpha   90.00
_cell.angle_beta   90.00
_cell.angle_gamma   90.00
#
_symmetry.space_group_name_H-M   'P 1'
#
loop_
_entity.id
_entity.type
_entity.pdbx_description
1 polymer ?
#
loop_
_entity_poly.entity_id
_entity_poly.type
_entity_poly.pdbx_seq_one_letter_code
_entity_poly.pdbx_strand_id
1 'polypeptide(L)'
;MLHALVHYHELALKGGNRKHFEYRLVQHLRKALKPLTSVRVEALQGRIRVSFEDESAWPRLQEQLRRVFGIANFTLTRSTPLAYSQSDLTALKEQILAHFPTHDFQTFRVTAKRADKRLPHTSVEVERDIGAYLVAHTGKQVQLKQPDLTVYIELVPPEAYVSFLR
;
A
#
# COMPACT_ATOMS: atom_id res chain seq x y z
N MET A 1 7.66 3.95 -6.81
CA MET A 1 8.09 2.64 -7.37
C MET A 1 6.95 1.63 -7.25
N LEU A 2 7.01 0.46 -7.91
CA LEU A 2 6.00 -0.60 -7.77
C LEU A 2 6.35 -1.56 -6.63
N HIS A 3 5.35 -1.92 -5.84
CA HIS A 3 5.53 -2.83 -4.71
C HIS A 3 4.33 -3.76 -4.53
N ALA A 4 4.59 -5.01 -4.13
CA ALA A 4 3.61 -5.80 -3.40
C ALA A 4 3.72 -5.40 -1.93
N LEU A 5 2.68 -4.79 -1.39
CA LEU A 5 2.61 -4.53 0.04
C LEU A 5 1.93 -5.71 0.72
N VAL A 6 2.69 -6.47 1.50
CA VAL A 6 2.28 -7.74 2.10
C VAL A 6 1.79 -7.50 3.53
N HIS A 7 0.59 -7.98 3.82
CA HIS A 7 -0.01 -8.03 5.16
C HIS A 7 0.10 -9.46 5.68
N TYR A 8 0.37 -9.63 6.96
CA TYR A 8 0.44 -10.92 7.64
C TYR A 8 -0.52 -10.98 8.82
N HIS A 9 -0.88 -12.20 9.23
CA HIS A 9 -1.83 -12.40 10.32
C HIS A 9 -1.24 -11.98 11.66
N GLU A 10 -1.61 -10.79 12.15
CA GLU A 10 -1.17 -10.28 13.45
C GLU A 10 -1.67 -11.12 14.64
N LEU A 11 -2.80 -11.83 14.49
CA LEU A 11 -3.40 -12.69 15.52
C LEU A 11 -2.49 -13.85 15.96
N ALA A 12 -1.50 -14.24 15.14
CA ALA A 12 -0.52 -15.27 15.49
C ALA A 12 0.65 -14.73 16.35
N LEU A 13 0.72 -13.41 16.60
CA LEU A 13 1.87 -12.75 17.22
C LEU A 13 1.61 -12.37 18.69
N LYS A 14 1.23 -13.34 19.53
CA LYS A 14 1.22 -13.15 20.99
C LYS A 14 2.63 -13.38 21.57
N GLY A 15 2.98 -12.63 22.63
CA GLY A 15 4.21 -12.88 23.40
C GLY A 15 5.52 -12.28 22.85
N GLY A 16 5.47 -11.21 22.04
CA GLY A 16 6.70 -10.49 21.61
C GLY A 16 7.44 -11.11 20.41
N ASN A 17 6.95 -12.23 19.87
CA ASN A 17 7.58 -12.96 18.75
C ASN A 17 7.46 -12.29 17.37
N ARG A 18 6.94 -11.06 17.30
CA ARG A 18 6.70 -10.33 16.04
C ARG A 18 7.96 -10.23 15.18
N LYS A 19 9.06 -9.75 15.76
CA LYS A 19 10.34 -9.58 15.03
C LYS A 19 10.86 -10.92 14.48
N HIS A 20 10.75 -11.98 15.27
CA HIS A 20 11.18 -13.31 14.85
C HIS A 20 10.33 -13.83 13.69
N PHE A 21 9.00 -13.68 13.78
CA PHE A 21 8.09 -14.07 12.71
C PHE A 21 8.34 -13.28 11.44
N GLU A 22 8.42 -11.94 11.53
CA GLU A 22 8.71 -11.07 10.38
C GLU A 22 10.03 -11.45 9.71
N TYR A 23 11.07 -11.71 10.51
CA TYR A 23 12.35 -12.18 9.99
C TYR A 23 12.19 -13.50 9.21
N ARG A 24 11.52 -14.51 9.79
CA ARG A 24 11.30 -15.81 9.12
C ARG A 24 10.47 -15.66 7.85
N LEU A 25 9.41 -14.86 7.88
CA LEU A 25 8.55 -14.61 6.73
C LEU A 25 9.33 -13.92 5.59
N VAL A 26 10.17 -12.93 5.91
CA VAL A 26 11.06 -12.29 4.92
C VAL A 26 12.01 -13.31 4.29
N GLN A 27 12.60 -14.23 5.07
CA GLN A 27 13.47 -15.28 4.51
C GLN A 27 12.71 -16.23 3.58
N HIS A 28 11.48 -16.63 3.96
CA HIS A 28 10.63 -17.48 3.12
C HIS A 28 10.26 -16.77 1.81
N LEU A 29 9.88 -15.50 1.88
CA LEU A 29 9.60 -14.67 0.71
C LEU A 29 10.82 -14.56 -0.20
N ARG A 30 12.01 -14.27 0.33
CA ARG A 30 13.25 -14.22 -0.47
C ARG A 30 13.54 -15.54 -1.18
N LYS A 31 13.30 -16.67 -0.52
CA LYS A 31 13.46 -18.00 -1.12
C LYS A 31 12.43 -18.26 -2.22
N ALA A 32 11.16 -17.96 -1.97
CA ALA A 32 10.07 -18.16 -2.94
C ALA A 32 10.21 -17.26 -4.17
N LEU A 33 10.71 -16.05 -3.99
CA LEU A 33 10.85 -15.05 -5.04
C LEU A 33 12.21 -15.08 -5.75
N LYS A 34 13.14 -15.94 -5.32
CA LYS A 34 14.46 -16.13 -5.96
C LYS A 34 14.40 -16.34 -7.48
N PRO A 35 13.40 -17.03 -8.07
CA PRO A 35 13.30 -17.18 -9.53
C PRO A 35 12.92 -15.90 -10.29
N LEU A 36 12.55 -14.83 -9.59
CA LEU A 36 12.20 -13.54 -10.20
C LEU A 36 13.42 -12.61 -10.12
N THR A 37 13.74 -11.98 -11.25
CA THR A 37 14.80 -10.95 -11.33
C THR A 37 14.30 -9.63 -10.75
N SER A 38 15.22 -8.80 -10.24
CA SER A 38 14.95 -7.44 -9.76
C SER A 38 13.88 -7.33 -8.65
N VAL A 39 13.73 -8.38 -7.81
CA VAL A 39 12.82 -8.35 -6.65
C VAL A 39 13.59 -8.12 -5.35
N ARG A 40 13.15 -7.14 -4.55
CA ARG A 40 13.72 -6.83 -3.23
C ARG A 40 12.67 -6.98 -2.14
N VAL A 41 12.99 -7.75 -1.10
CA VAL A 41 12.09 -8.02 0.04
C VAL A 41 12.62 -7.38 1.32
N GLU A 42 11.80 -6.54 1.94
CA GLU A 42 12.13 -5.75 3.13
C GLU A 42 10.99 -5.72 4.15
N ALA A 43 11.33 -5.88 5.43
CA ALA A 43 10.37 -5.64 6.50
C ALA A 43 10.20 -4.13 6.73
N LEU A 44 8.96 -3.71 6.87
CA LEU A 44 8.54 -2.38 7.32
C LEU A 44 7.81 -2.50 8.66
N GLN A 45 7.41 -1.37 9.25
CA GLN A 45 6.61 -1.38 10.47
C GLN A 45 5.22 -1.97 10.21
N GLY A 46 5.01 -3.24 10.58
CA GLY A 46 3.74 -3.94 10.43
C GLY A 46 3.45 -4.46 9.02
N ARG A 47 4.39 -4.34 8.08
CA ARG A 47 4.22 -4.73 6.66
C ARG A 47 5.51 -5.36 6.13
N ILE A 48 5.41 -6.10 5.03
CA ILE A 48 6.58 -6.46 4.23
C ILE A 48 6.42 -5.86 2.84
N ARG A 49 7.45 -5.16 2.39
CA ARG A 49 7.53 -4.58 1.04
C ARG A 49 8.27 -5.54 0.14
N VAL A 50 7.67 -5.81 -1.01
CA VAL A 50 8.31 -6.52 -2.12
C VAL A 50 8.38 -5.57 -3.30
N SER A 51 9.55 -4.97 -3.54
CA SER A 51 9.78 -4.04 -4.65
C SER A 51 10.13 -4.77 -5.93
N PHE A 52 9.63 -4.29 -7.06
CA PHE A 52 9.93 -4.80 -8.39
C PHE A 52 9.80 -3.67 -9.43
N GLU A 53 10.42 -3.83 -10.60
CA GLU A 53 10.56 -2.73 -11.58
C GLU A 53 9.43 -2.67 -12.61
N ASP A 54 8.97 -3.84 -13.09
CA ASP A 54 8.01 -3.95 -14.18
C ASP A 54 6.67 -4.54 -13.70
N GLU A 55 5.56 -3.86 -14.02
CA GLU A 55 4.21 -4.32 -13.73
C GLU A 55 3.89 -5.67 -14.40
N SER A 56 4.55 -6.00 -15.52
CA SER A 56 4.43 -7.30 -16.18
C SER A 56 4.84 -8.49 -15.29
N ALA A 57 5.67 -8.24 -14.25
CA ALA A 57 6.05 -9.24 -13.27
C ALA A 57 4.93 -9.54 -12.25
N TRP A 58 3.93 -8.66 -12.13
CA TRP A 58 2.88 -8.75 -11.11
C TRP A 58 2.12 -10.09 -11.13
N PRO A 59 1.64 -10.63 -12.26
CA PRO A 59 0.89 -11.88 -12.27
C PRO A 59 1.70 -13.06 -11.70
N ARG A 60 2.98 -13.16 -12.07
CA ARG A 60 3.89 -14.22 -11.59
C ARG A 60 4.25 -14.00 -10.12
N LEU A 61 4.49 -12.75 -9.72
CA LEU A 61 4.74 -12.39 -8.32
C LEU A 61 3.56 -12.77 -7.43
N GLN A 62 2.34 -12.43 -7.86
CA GLN A 62 1.09 -12.77 -7.18
C GLN A 62 0.93 -14.30 -7.00
N GLU A 63 1.26 -15.09 -8.02
CA GLU A 63 1.22 -16.56 -7.93
C GLU A 63 2.18 -17.09 -6.86
N GLN A 64 3.42 -16.58 -6.82
CA GLN A 64 4.39 -17.01 -5.81
C GLN A 64 4.00 -16.56 -4.40
N LEU A 65 3.52 -15.32 -4.24
CA LEU A 65 3.10 -14.78 -2.95
C LEU A 65 1.93 -15.59 -2.35
N ARG A 66 0.95 -16.01 -3.15
CA ARG A 66 -0.18 -16.85 -2.68
C ARG A 66 0.25 -18.18 -2.07
N ARG A 67 1.43 -18.70 -2.43
CA ARG A 67 1.95 -19.99 -1.93
C ARG A 67 2.71 -19.86 -0.61
N VAL A 68 2.98 -18.64 -0.15
CA VAL A 68 3.77 -18.41 1.07
C VAL A 68 2.84 -18.33 2.29
N PHE A 69 2.91 -19.35 3.14
CA PHE A 69 2.18 -19.37 4.42
C PHE A 69 2.57 -18.20 5.32
N GLY A 70 1.57 -17.67 6.03
CA GLY A 70 1.73 -16.52 6.94
C GLY A 70 1.34 -15.17 6.33
N ILE A 71 1.19 -15.10 5.00
CA ILE A 71 0.62 -13.94 4.31
C ILE A 71 -0.90 -13.96 4.47
N ALA A 72 -1.47 -12.86 4.95
CA ALA A 72 -2.90 -12.66 5.06
C ALA A 72 -3.50 -12.12 3.76
N ASN A 73 -2.84 -11.12 3.17
CA ASN A 73 -3.15 -10.58 1.86
C ASN A 73 -1.95 -9.81 1.34
N PHE A 74 -2.02 -9.36 0.09
CA PHE A 74 -1.04 -8.47 -0.49
C PHE A 74 -1.69 -7.66 -1.62
N THR A 75 -1.20 -6.44 -1.84
CA THR A 75 -1.78 -5.51 -2.80
C THR A 75 -0.70 -4.91 -3.68
N LEU A 76 -0.99 -4.74 -4.97
CA LEU A 76 -0.15 -3.95 -5.87
C LEU A 76 -0.24 -2.48 -5.49
N THR A 77 0.89 -1.87 -5.19
CA THR A 77 0.96 -0.49 -4.72
C THR A 77 2.02 0.30 -5.46
N ARG A 78 1.83 1.61 -5.49
CA ARG A 78 2.86 2.58 -5.87
C ARG A 78 3.30 3.34 -4.62
N SER A 79 4.61 3.50 -4.44
CA SER A 79 5.15 4.29 -3.32
C SER A 79 5.45 5.74 -3.70
N THR A 80 5.25 6.63 -2.73
CA THR A 80 5.68 8.03 -2.74
C THR A 80 6.41 8.34 -1.43
N PRO A 81 7.53 9.08 -1.44
CA PRO A 81 8.20 9.51 -0.21
C PRO A 81 7.26 10.25 0.75
N LEU A 82 7.33 9.89 2.04
CA LEU A 82 6.58 10.52 3.12
C LEU A 82 7.41 10.46 4.42
N ALA A 83 8.12 11.54 4.72
CA ALA A 83 8.88 11.62 5.97
C ALA A 83 7.97 11.86 7.19
N TYR A 84 8.45 11.49 8.39
CA TYR A 84 7.70 11.71 9.63
C TYR A 84 7.34 13.17 9.89
N SER A 85 8.22 14.10 9.51
CA SER A 85 8.01 15.55 9.67
C SER A 85 7.23 16.18 8.52
N GLN A 86 6.88 15.40 7.49
CA GLN A 86 6.26 15.93 6.29
C GLN A 86 4.78 16.21 6.53
N SER A 87 4.45 17.48 6.62
CA SER A 87 3.07 17.97 6.65
C SER A 87 2.48 18.18 5.26
N ASP A 88 3.32 18.32 4.23
CA ASP A 88 2.84 18.53 2.87
C ASP A 88 2.56 17.20 2.14
N LEU A 89 1.31 17.02 1.74
CA LEU A 89 0.83 15.87 0.97
C LEU A 89 0.82 16.12 -0.55
N THR A 90 1.34 17.24 -1.04
CA THR A 90 1.30 17.61 -2.47
C THR A 90 1.90 16.53 -3.38
N ALA A 91 3.10 16.03 -3.07
CA ALA A 91 3.72 14.96 -3.86
C ALA A 91 2.86 13.67 -3.88
N LEU A 92 2.19 13.36 -2.78
CA LEU A 92 1.28 12.22 -2.71
C LEU A 92 0.03 12.47 -3.56
N LYS A 93 -0.58 13.66 -3.47
CA LYS A 93 -1.74 14.07 -4.28
C LYS A 93 -1.46 13.97 -5.77
N GLU A 94 -0.35 14.54 -6.22
CA GLU A 94 0.07 14.53 -7.62
C GLU A 94 0.31 13.09 -8.11
N GLN A 95 0.99 12.26 -7.31
CA GLN A 95 1.23 10.88 -7.68
C GLN A 95 -0.08 10.07 -7.78
N ILE A 96 -1.01 10.26 -6.85
CA ILE A 96 -2.32 9.61 -6.87
C ILE A 96 -3.08 10.05 -8.13
N LEU A 97 -3.16 11.35 -8.40
CA LEU A 97 -3.87 11.89 -9.56
C LEU A 97 -3.28 11.37 -10.89
N ALA A 98 -1.95 11.35 -11.02
CA ALA A 98 -1.27 10.87 -12.22
C ALA A 98 -1.56 9.39 -12.54
N HIS A 99 -1.93 8.59 -11.54
CA HIS A 99 -2.26 7.17 -11.71
C HIS A 99 -3.72 6.86 -11.40
N PHE A 100 -4.54 7.89 -11.17
CA PHE A 100 -5.94 7.73 -10.83
C PHE A 100 -6.65 7.14 -12.06
N PRO A 101 -7.38 6.02 -11.93
CA PRO A 101 -8.14 5.48 -13.05
C PRO A 101 -9.06 6.57 -13.62
N THR A 102 -9.17 6.64 -14.95
CA THR A 102 -9.99 7.66 -15.62
C THR A 102 -11.27 7.08 -16.22
N HIS A 103 -11.30 5.78 -16.48
CA HIS A 103 -12.40 5.07 -17.17
C HIS A 103 -13.17 4.17 -16.21
N ASP A 104 -14.45 3.94 -16.51
CA ASP A 104 -15.33 2.91 -15.91
C ASP A 104 -15.65 3.05 -14.42
N PHE A 105 -15.84 4.27 -13.91
CA PHE A 105 -16.47 4.51 -12.62
C PHE A 105 -16.96 5.95 -12.49
N GLN A 106 -17.89 6.22 -11.58
CA GLN A 106 -18.37 7.56 -11.26
C GLN A 106 -18.07 7.96 -9.82
N THR A 107 -18.06 6.99 -8.90
CA THR A 107 -17.89 7.26 -7.48
C THR A 107 -16.62 6.65 -6.91
N PHE A 108 -16.03 7.32 -5.93
CA PHE A 108 -14.86 6.80 -5.24
C PHE A 108 -14.89 7.09 -3.75
N ARG A 109 -14.07 6.37 -2.99
CA ARG A 109 -13.69 6.77 -1.64
C ARG A 109 -12.18 6.75 -1.47
N VAL A 110 -11.68 7.54 -0.54
CA VAL A 110 -10.31 7.42 -0.03
C VAL A 110 -10.38 6.68 1.30
N THR A 111 -9.43 5.78 1.54
CA THR A 111 -9.29 5.07 2.81
C THR A 111 -7.82 5.05 3.20
N ALA A 112 -7.49 5.71 4.33
CA ALA A 112 -6.12 5.87 4.78
C ALA A 112 -5.86 5.08 6.07
N LYS A 113 -4.76 4.33 6.09
CA LYS A 113 -4.30 3.60 7.28
C LYS A 113 -2.91 4.06 7.67
N ARG A 114 -2.74 4.43 8.94
CA ARG A 114 -1.44 4.80 9.52
C ARG A 114 -0.81 3.60 10.20
N ALA A 115 0.37 3.18 9.74
CA ALA A 115 1.18 2.21 10.47
C ALA A 115 1.85 2.83 11.70
N ASP A 116 2.07 4.15 11.68
CA ASP A 116 2.62 4.91 12.80
C ASP A 116 1.75 6.14 13.12
N LYS A 117 1.37 6.27 14.39
CA LYS A 117 0.52 7.37 14.87
C LYS A 117 1.29 8.68 15.13
N ARG A 118 2.62 8.67 15.04
CA ARG A 118 3.49 9.86 15.16
C ARG A 118 3.44 10.78 13.95
N LEU A 119 2.83 10.32 12.84
CA LEU A 119 2.59 11.17 11.68
C LEU A 119 1.71 12.37 12.05
N PRO A 120 1.98 13.57 11.47
CA PRO A 120 1.30 14.81 11.83
C PRO A 120 -0.18 14.79 11.45
N HIS A 121 -0.54 14.04 10.41
CA HIS A 121 -1.92 13.89 9.94
C HIS A 121 -2.59 12.65 10.50
N THR A 122 -3.87 12.77 10.82
CA THR A 122 -4.77 11.65 11.05
C THR A 122 -5.21 11.02 9.73
N SER A 123 -5.67 9.76 9.78
CA SER A 123 -6.23 9.09 8.60
C SER A 123 -7.37 9.89 7.97
N VAL A 124 -8.26 10.46 8.80
CA VAL A 124 -9.43 11.23 8.34
C VAL A 124 -9.01 12.54 7.65
N GLU A 125 -7.97 13.20 8.15
CA GLU A 125 -7.42 14.41 7.50
C GLU A 125 -6.82 14.06 6.14
N VAL A 126 -6.05 12.98 6.04
CA VAL A 126 -5.52 12.50 4.75
C VAL A 126 -6.64 12.14 3.79
N GLU A 127 -7.66 11.40 4.24
CA GLU A 127 -8.81 11.02 3.41
C GLU A 127 -9.55 12.25 2.85
N ARG A 128 -9.81 13.25 3.69
CA ARG A 128 -10.49 14.49 3.28
C ARG A 128 -9.65 15.30 2.30
N ASP A 129 -8.37 15.46 2.59
CA ASP A 129 -7.46 16.28 1.80
C ASP A 129 -7.21 15.69 0.40
N ILE A 130 -6.90 14.39 0.34
CA ILE A 130 -6.75 13.68 -0.94
C ILE A 130 -8.09 13.61 -1.68
N GLY A 131 -9.19 13.34 -0.98
CA GLY A 131 -10.53 13.27 -1.58
C GLY A 131 -10.94 14.59 -2.23
N ALA A 132 -10.79 15.72 -1.53
CA ALA A 132 -11.08 17.05 -2.06
C ALA A 132 -10.22 17.37 -3.29
N TYR A 133 -8.92 17.04 -3.24
CA TYR A 133 -8.02 17.22 -4.37
C TYR A 133 -8.48 16.43 -5.61
N LEU A 134 -8.84 15.15 -5.45
CA LEU A 134 -9.31 14.32 -6.56
C LEU A 134 -10.63 14.80 -7.13
N VAL A 135 -11.59 15.24 -6.30
CA VAL A 135 -12.86 15.83 -6.77
C VAL A 135 -12.57 17.05 -7.66
N ALA A 136 -11.71 17.95 -7.21
CA ALA A 136 -11.40 19.19 -7.93
C ALA A 136 -10.75 18.94 -9.30
N HIS A 137 -9.96 17.87 -9.46
CA HIS A 137 -9.21 17.59 -10.69
C HIS A 137 -9.90 16.60 -11.63
N THR A 138 -10.85 15.80 -11.14
CA THR A 138 -11.46 14.71 -11.92
C THR A 138 -12.97 14.85 -12.12
N GLY A 139 -13.64 15.65 -11.30
CA GLY A 139 -15.10 15.76 -11.29
C GLY A 139 -15.84 14.50 -10.79
N LYS A 140 -15.12 13.44 -10.37
CA LYS A 140 -15.71 12.23 -9.78
C LYS A 140 -16.31 12.53 -8.40
N GLN A 141 -17.31 11.75 -8.01
CA GLN A 141 -18.05 11.99 -6.76
C GLN A 141 -17.54 11.11 -5.62
N VAL A 142 -17.52 11.64 -4.40
CA VAL A 142 -17.17 10.86 -3.22
C VAL A 142 -18.39 10.06 -2.75
N GLN A 143 -18.23 8.74 -2.58
CA GLN A 143 -19.25 7.85 -2.03
C GLN A 143 -18.62 6.89 -1.00
N LEU A 144 -19.00 7.03 0.28
CA LEU A 144 -18.36 6.27 1.36
C LEU A 144 -18.82 4.80 1.45
N LYS A 145 -20.06 4.52 1.00
CA LYS A 145 -20.67 3.19 1.01
C LYS A 145 -20.81 2.69 -0.43
N GLN A 146 -20.25 1.51 -0.71
CA GLN A 146 -20.27 0.89 -2.03
C GLN A 146 -19.80 1.84 -3.16
N PRO A 147 -18.59 2.41 -3.06
CA PRO A 147 -18.01 3.15 -4.19
C PRO A 147 -17.65 2.21 -5.33
N ASP A 148 -17.61 2.74 -6.55
CA ASP A 148 -17.07 2.01 -7.70
C ASP A 148 -15.54 1.83 -7.61
N LEU A 149 -14.86 2.74 -6.90
CA LEU A 149 -13.40 2.71 -6.71
C LEU A 149 -13.02 3.09 -5.27
N THR A 150 -12.11 2.34 -4.67
CA THR A 150 -11.42 2.75 -3.44
C THR A 150 -9.96 3.07 -3.70
N VAL A 151 -9.55 4.28 -3.33
CA VAL A 151 -8.15 4.70 -3.21
C VAL A 151 -7.67 4.34 -1.81
N TYR A 152 -6.90 3.26 -1.70
CA TYR A 152 -6.30 2.85 -0.44
C TYR A 152 -4.93 3.48 -0.28
N ILE A 153 -4.70 4.12 0.86
CA ILE A 153 -3.44 4.77 1.22
C ILE A 153 -2.91 4.15 2.52
N GLU A 154 -1.76 3.50 2.47
CA GLU A 154 -1.04 3.05 3.66
C GLU A 154 0.14 3.96 3.94
N LEU A 155 0.07 4.69 5.05
CA LEU A 155 1.11 5.60 5.50
C LEU A 155 2.09 4.79 6.36
N VAL A 156 3.21 4.38 5.74
CA VAL A 156 4.24 3.52 6.34
C VAL A 156 5.61 4.18 6.14
N PRO A 157 5.95 5.19 6.96
CA PRO A 157 7.17 5.98 6.79
C PRO A 157 8.41 5.09 6.64
N PRO A 158 9.34 5.43 5.72
CA PRO A 158 9.49 6.73 5.05
C PRO A 158 8.67 6.91 3.75
N GLU A 159 7.67 6.07 3.48
CA GLU A 159 6.85 6.16 2.27
C GLU A 159 5.34 6.06 2.55
N ALA A 160 4.54 6.53 1.61
CA ALA A 160 3.13 6.21 1.49
C ALA A 160 2.93 5.22 0.33
N TYR A 161 2.06 4.24 0.52
CA TYR A 161 1.73 3.23 -0.49
C TYR A 161 0.29 3.40 -0.94
N VAL A 162 0.09 3.56 -2.25
CA VAL A 162 -1.22 3.81 -2.85
C VAL A 162 -1.62 2.61 -3.69
N SER A 163 -2.89 2.20 -3.57
CA SER A 163 -3.51 1.22 -4.48
C SER A 163 -4.93 1.64 -4.85
N PHE A 164 -5.36 1.18 -6.03
CA PHE A 164 -6.68 1.44 -6.60
C PHE A 164 -7.40 0.10 -6.72
N LEU A 165 -8.50 -0.07 -5.98
CA LEU A 165 -9.30 -1.30 -5.98
C LEU A 165 -10.73 -0.97 -6.39
N ARG A 166 -11.25 -1.70 -7.38
CA ARG A 166 -12.65 -1.68 -7.79
C ARG A 166 -13.41 -2.75 -7.00
#